data_AF-A0A370G650-F1
#
_entry.id   AF-A0A370G650-F1
#
_cell.length_a   1.000
_cell.length_b   1.000
_cell.length_c   1.000
_cell.angle_alpha   90.00
_cell.angle_beta   90.00
_cell.angle_gamma   90.00
#
_symmetry.space_group_name_H-M   'P 1'
#
loop_
_entity.id
_entity.type
_entity.pdbx_description
1 polymer ?
#
loop_
_entity_poly.entity_id
_entity_poly.type
_entity_poly.pdbx_seq_one_letter_code
_entity_poly.pdbx_strand_id
1 'polypeptide(L)'
;MMPAADSWRQPDRRFVVTGSARPRDIRDLMGRPFFALGKTPRLTPIDYQARHIAIMVRAENAGGMATVWDVDVLIWLTGQIVDALNHGLWVSRHVRFTPWRLFQDLGWASGLHEYHRLRGALERLSTTTVMTNIRQGADWRERPFTWISDVRISRDDGVALTLPDWLMEAACDRSRVLSVDPAYFCLRGGLERWLYRLARRHTGRQKEGWRFDLAELHARSGSLTRRRDFIAKIRAIVVSQIIPGYAFRIISGGKLGILCAVPTSQFTEGVDNDVKHVVGSTAHHIVGTVADLSWDHWRKSAQCIVFKSGISPVTYITNIITYYVGDFSLSDTFPIARSGYGKKTREAVADRLVGVP
;
A
#
# COMPACT_ATOMS: atom_id res chain seq x y z
N MET A 1 13.99 -25.17 23.48
CA MET A 1 12.69 -25.10 24.19
C MET A 1 11.99 -23.84 23.70
N MET A 2 11.04 -23.98 22.76
CA MET A 2 10.24 -22.85 22.24
C MET A 2 9.03 -22.67 23.15
N PRO A 3 8.83 -21.53 23.84
CA PRO A 3 7.58 -21.31 24.55
C PRO A 3 6.64 -20.36 23.78
N ALA A 4 5.36 -20.70 23.84
CA ALA A 4 4.15 -19.92 23.58
C ALA A 4 3.89 -19.46 22.12
N ALA A 5 2.96 -20.17 21.46
CA ALA A 5 2.36 -19.79 20.19
C ALA A 5 1.57 -18.45 20.21
N ASP A 6 1.52 -17.75 21.36
CA ASP A 6 0.67 -16.56 21.59
C ASP A 6 1.41 -15.34 22.17
N SER A 7 2.76 -15.32 22.21
CA SER A 7 3.52 -14.29 22.95
C SER A 7 3.39 -12.85 22.42
N TRP A 8 3.03 -12.67 21.14
CA TRP A 8 2.87 -11.36 20.49
C TRP A 8 1.46 -10.76 20.66
N ARG A 9 0.52 -11.50 21.27
CA ARG A 9 -0.89 -11.09 21.46
C ARG A 9 -1.14 -10.30 22.75
N GLN A 10 -0.14 -10.10 23.60
CA GLN A 10 -0.31 -9.36 24.85
C GLN A 10 -0.57 -7.86 24.59
N PRO A 11 -1.68 -7.28 25.08
CA PRO A 11 -2.12 -5.93 24.71
C PRO A 11 -1.27 -4.79 25.28
N ASP A 12 -0.58 -5.02 26.41
CA ASP A 12 0.08 -3.93 27.15
C ASP A 12 1.48 -3.57 26.63
N ARG A 13 2.12 -4.47 25.86
CA ARG A 13 3.47 -4.24 25.35
C ARG A 13 3.40 -3.91 23.86
N ARG A 14 3.96 -2.75 23.49
CA ARG A 14 4.04 -2.28 22.10
C ARG A 14 5.41 -2.58 21.51
N PHE A 15 5.43 -2.99 20.24
CA PHE A 15 6.64 -3.05 19.45
C PHE A 15 7.00 -1.64 18.98
N VAL A 16 8.11 -1.11 19.50
CA VAL A 16 8.59 0.23 19.13
C VAL A 16 9.66 0.08 18.06
N VAL A 17 9.43 0.67 16.89
CA VAL A 17 10.41 0.71 15.81
C VAL A 17 11.49 1.73 16.15
N THR A 18 12.73 1.28 16.28
CA THR A 18 13.88 2.12 16.67
C THR A 18 14.98 2.19 15.61
N GLY A 19 15.14 1.18 14.75
CA GLY A 19 16.22 1.07 13.77
C GLY A 19 15.75 1.03 12.30
N SER A 20 16.71 1.01 11.37
CA SER A 20 16.44 0.67 9.96
C SER A 20 16.28 -0.83 9.83
N ALA A 21 15.34 -1.26 9.01
CA ALA A 21 15.28 -2.62 8.51
C ALA A 21 15.21 -2.64 6.99
N ARG A 22 15.69 -3.73 6.39
CA ARG A 22 15.46 -3.97 4.96
C ARG A 22 13.95 -4.14 4.72
N PRO A 23 13.36 -3.49 3.70
CA PRO A 23 11.94 -3.63 3.39
C PRO A 23 11.64 -5.07 2.96
N ARG A 24 10.53 -5.62 3.45
CA ARG A 24 10.11 -6.98 3.13
C ARG A 24 8.61 -7.05 2.89
N ASP A 25 8.19 -7.80 1.89
CA ASP A 25 6.77 -7.95 1.54
C ASP A 25 6.31 -9.39 1.79
N ILE A 26 5.02 -9.54 2.03
CA ILE A 26 4.38 -10.83 2.24
C ILE A 26 4.08 -11.46 0.88
N ARG A 27 4.61 -12.66 0.66
CA ARG A 27 4.49 -13.43 -0.58
C ARG A 27 3.04 -13.63 -0.99
N ASP A 28 2.11 -13.74 -0.03
CA ASP A 28 0.69 -13.90 -0.33
C ASP A 28 0.07 -12.69 -1.03
N LEU A 29 0.56 -11.49 -0.73
CA LEU A 29 0.10 -10.23 -1.32
C LEU A 29 0.71 -9.99 -2.71
N MET A 30 1.85 -10.61 -3.00
CA MET A 30 2.57 -10.42 -4.26
C MET A 30 1.84 -11.08 -5.44
N GLY A 31 1.42 -10.25 -6.41
CA GLY A 31 0.80 -10.72 -7.65
C GLY A 31 -0.64 -11.20 -7.51
N ARG A 32 -1.38 -10.68 -6.52
CA ARG A 32 -2.82 -10.82 -6.33
C ARG A 32 -3.46 -9.45 -6.07
N PRO A 33 -4.76 -9.24 -6.32
CA PRO A 33 -5.34 -7.90 -6.30
C PRO A 33 -5.87 -7.53 -4.91
N PHE A 34 -4.96 -7.36 -3.96
CA PHE A 34 -5.30 -6.88 -2.60
C PHE A 34 -5.46 -5.36 -2.49
N PHE A 35 -4.99 -4.63 -3.51
CA PHE A 35 -4.89 -3.18 -3.49
C PHE A 35 -5.28 -2.59 -4.85
N ALA A 36 -5.85 -1.39 -4.84
CA ALA A 36 -6.12 -0.64 -6.06
C ALA A 36 -4.81 -0.20 -6.75
N LEU A 37 -4.76 -0.28 -8.08
CA LEU A 37 -3.60 0.11 -8.89
C LEU A 37 -3.59 1.59 -9.31
N GLY A 38 -4.70 2.30 -9.14
CA GLY A 38 -4.86 3.70 -9.52
C GLY A 38 -4.62 4.64 -8.33
N LYS A 39 -4.22 5.88 -8.62
CA LYS A 39 -4.12 6.95 -7.60
C LYS A 39 -5.48 7.57 -7.28
N THR A 40 -6.46 7.39 -8.15
CA THR A 40 -7.84 7.82 -7.95
C THR A 40 -8.55 6.89 -6.98
N PRO A 41 -9.34 7.40 -6.03
CA PRO A 41 -10.14 6.59 -5.13
C PRO A 41 -10.95 5.53 -5.89
N ARG A 42 -10.82 4.27 -5.47
CA ARG A 42 -11.60 3.16 -6.02
C ARG A 42 -12.61 2.70 -4.99
N LEU A 43 -13.90 2.87 -5.31
CA LEU A 43 -15.02 2.37 -4.51
C LEU A 43 -15.56 1.04 -5.04
N THR A 44 -15.42 0.78 -6.34
CA THR A 44 -15.80 -0.51 -6.93
C THR A 44 -14.99 -1.63 -6.28
N PRO A 45 -15.63 -2.64 -5.67
CA PRO A 45 -14.93 -3.75 -5.03
C PRO A 45 -13.94 -4.46 -5.97
N ILE A 46 -12.95 -5.11 -5.38
CA ILE A 46 -12.20 -6.15 -6.06
C ILE A 46 -12.85 -7.48 -5.69
N ASP A 47 -13.30 -8.22 -6.68
CA ASP A 47 -13.75 -9.60 -6.55
C ASP A 47 -12.88 -10.44 -7.48
N TYR A 48 -12.02 -11.27 -6.88
CA TYR A 48 -11.05 -12.08 -7.59
C TYR A 48 -11.16 -13.53 -7.15
N GLN A 49 -11.42 -14.40 -8.12
CA GLN A 49 -11.47 -15.84 -7.93
C GLN A 49 -10.56 -16.54 -8.94
N ALA A 50 -9.74 -17.46 -8.46
CA ALA A 50 -8.92 -18.31 -9.30
C ALA A 50 -8.59 -19.63 -8.60
N ARG A 51 -8.91 -20.76 -9.25
CA ARG A 51 -8.70 -22.12 -8.72
C ARG A 51 -9.35 -22.29 -7.34
N HIS A 52 -8.54 -22.29 -6.28
CA HIS A 52 -8.96 -22.45 -4.88
C HIS A 52 -8.72 -21.16 -4.06
N ILE A 53 -8.50 -20.02 -4.72
CA ILE A 53 -8.24 -18.74 -4.07
C ILE A 53 -9.40 -17.80 -4.36
N ALA A 54 -9.92 -17.20 -3.31
CA ALA A 54 -10.87 -16.11 -3.38
C ALA A 54 -10.34 -14.92 -2.59
N ILE A 55 -10.47 -13.73 -3.18
CA ILE A 55 -10.11 -12.45 -2.56
C ILE A 55 -11.22 -11.47 -2.87
N MET A 56 -11.76 -10.87 -1.81
CA MET A 56 -12.67 -9.74 -1.90
C MET A 56 -12.09 -8.56 -1.13
N VAL A 57 -12.03 -7.40 -1.78
CA VAL A 57 -11.56 -6.14 -1.17
C VAL A 57 -12.62 -5.07 -1.35
N ARG A 58 -13.00 -4.42 -0.25
CA ARG A 58 -14.01 -3.37 -0.23
C ARG A 58 -13.47 -2.13 0.48
N ALA A 59 -13.92 -0.97 0.03
CA ALA A 59 -13.75 0.28 0.75
C ALA A 59 -14.97 0.49 1.65
N GLU A 60 -14.75 0.79 2.93
CA GLU A 60 -15.83 1.13 3.86
C GLU A 60 -16.12 2.63 3.94
N ASN A 61 -15.26 3.47 3.33
CA ASN A 61 -15.42 4.91 3.29
C ASN A 61 -15.36 5.47 1.85
N ALA A 62 -15.78 6.74 1.70
CA ALA A 62 -15.74 7.46 0.42
C ALA A 62 -14.31 7.74 -0.09
N GLY A 63 -13.30 7.61 0.77
CA GLY A 63 -11.88 7.79 0.42
C GLY A 63 -11.31 6.70 -0.50
N GLY A 64 -12.07 5.63 -0.73
CA GLY A 64 -11.65 4.50 -1.57
C GLY A 64 -10.76 3.50 -0.84
N MET A 65 -10.58 2.33 -1.44
CA MET A 65 -9.75 1.27 -0.87
C MET A 65 -8.25 1.61 -0.95
N ALA A 66 -7.47 0.92 -0.12
CA ALA A 66 -6.03 1.00 -0.08
C ALA A 66 -5.43 0.69 -1.46
N THR A 67 -4.47 1.52 -1.84
CA THR A 67 -3.79 1.47 -3.12
C THR A 67 -2.43 0.79 -2.98
N VAL A 68 -1.81 0.44 -4.10
CA VAL A 68 -0.46 -0.14 -4.13
C VAL A 68 0.63 0.81 -3.59
N TRP A 69 0.33 2.10 -3.38
CA TRP A 69 1.22 3.02 -2.67
C TRP A 69 1.08 2.94 -1.15
N ASP A 70 -0.10 2.59 -0.64
CA ASP A 70 -0.34 2.46 0.79
C ASP A 70 0.35 1.21 1.35
N VAL A 71 0.54 0.20 0.48
CA VAL A 71 1.32 -1.02 0.76
C VAL A 71 2.75 -0.70 1.20
N ASP A 72 3.32 0.44 0.81
CA ASP A 72 4.68 0.82 1.21
C ASP A 72 4.84 0.82 2.74
N VAL A 73 3.79 1.24 3.47
CA VAL A 73 3.74 1.20 4.93
C VAL A 73 3.79 -0.24 5.45
N LEU A 74 3.03 -1.16 4.82
CA LEU A 74 3.00 -2.57 5.22
C LEU A 74 4.31 -3.30 4.91
N ILE A 75 4.94 -3.00 3.77
CA ILE A 75 6.26 -3.54 3.40
C ILE A 75 7.32 -3.07 4.39
N TRP A 76 7.28 -1.80 4.77
CA TRP A 76 8.20 -1.26 5.75
C TRP A 76 8.00 -1.90 7.14
N LEU A 77 6.75 -1.95 7.63
CA LEU A 77 6.42 -2.57 8.92
C LEU A 77 6.81 -4.05 8.97
N THR A 78 6.55 -4.81 7.91
CA THR A 78 6.94 -6.22 7.82
C THR A 78 8.47 -6.37 7.87
N GLY A 79 9.20 -5.48 7.21
CA GLY A 79 10.66 -5.43 7.31
C GLY A 79 11.15 -5.26 8.76
N GLN A 80 10.57 -4.30 9.48
CA GLN A 80 10.91 -4.02 10.88
C GLN A 80 10.63 -5.20 11.82
N ILE A 81 9.50 -5.88 11.64
CA ILE A 81 9.14 -7.07 12.44
C ILE A 81 10.14 -8.20 12.18
N VAL A 82 10.44 -8.49 10.91
CA VAL A 82 11.36 -9.58 10.56
C VAL A 82 12.78 -9.29 11.03
N ASP A 83 13.22 -8.04 10.93
CA ASP A 83 14.54 -7.64 11.42
C ASP A 83 14.66 -7.82 12.95
N ALA A 84 13.64 -7.38 13.71
CA ALA A 84 13.60 -7.61 15.15
C ALA A 84 13.65 -9.11 15.49
N LEU A 85 12.87 -9.94 14.79
CA LEU A 85 12.89 -11.40 14.96
C LEU A 85 14.25 -12.01 14.62
N ASN A 86 14.94 -11.51 13.60
CA ASN A 86 16.28 -11.97 13.23
C ASN A 86 17.32 -11.67 14.31
N HIS A 87 17.14 -10.60 15.07
CA HIS A 87 17.98 -10.24 16.21
C HIS A 87 17.50 -10.87 17.53
N GLY A 88 16.53 -11.80 17.49
CA GLY A 88 15.99 -12.45 18.69
C GLY A 88 15.21 -11.48 19.59
N LEU A 89 14.80 -10.32 19.06
CA LEU A 89 14.02 -9.34 19.80
C LEU A 89 12.54 -9.73 19.81
N TRP A 90 11.86 -9.30 20.86
CA TRP A 90 10.43 -9.49 21.00
C TRP A 90 9.64 -8.55 20.08
N VAL A 91 8.53 -9.05 19.53
CA VAL A 91 7.63 -8.31 18.63
C VAL A 91 6.18 -8.39 19.10
N SER A 92 5.37 -7.42 18.68
CA SER A 92 3.92 -7.35 18.95
C SER A 92 3.19 -6.74 17.77
N ARG A 93 1.92 -7.09 17.65
CA ARG A 93 1.01 -6.53 16.65
C ARG A 93 0.69 -5.05 16.92
N HIS A 94 0.85 -4.59 18.16
CA HIS A 94 0.67 -3.19 18.53
C HIS A 94 1.98 -2.45 18.28
N VAL A 95 2.05 -1.72 17.17
CA VAL A 95 3.28 -1.09 16.70
C VAL A 95 3.26 0.40 17.00
N ARG A 96 4.41 0.95 17.41
CA ARG A 96 4.66 2.39 17.52
C ARG A 96 5.89 2.78 16.71
N PHE A 97 5.81 3.89 15.98
CA PHE A 97 6.94 4.45 15.24
C PHE A 97 6.81 5.97 15.04
N THR A 98 7.92 6.64 14.76
CA THR A 98 7.90 8.06 14.35
C THR A 98 7.73 8.16 12.83
N PRO A 99 6.87 9.06 12.31
CA PRO A 99 6.72 9.26 10.86
C PRO A 99 8.05 9.52 10.14
N TRP A 100 8.93 10.30 10.76
CA TRP A 100 10.26 10.59 10.23
C TRP A 100 11.08 9.33 9.93
N ARG A 101 11.03 8.31 10.81
CA ARG A 101 11.71 7.02 10.59
C ARG A 101 11.22 6.35 9.31
N LEU A 102 9.91 6.29 9.12
CA LEU A 102 9.30 5.71 7.92
C LEU A 102 9.70 6.49 6.66
N PHE A 103 9.71 7.82 6.73
CA PHE A 103 10.12 8.65 5.58
C PHE A 103 11.58 8.41 5.21
N GLN A 104 12.47 8.37 6.20
CA GLN A 104 13.89 8.11 5.97
C GLN A 104 14.11 6.74 5.32
N ASP A 105 13.49 5.68 5.85
CA ASP A 105 13.68 4.31 5.37
C ASP A 105 13.10 4.08 3.98
N LEU A 106 11.99 4.76 3.64
CA LEU A 106 11.37 4.68 2.33
C LEU A 106 11.94 5.68 1.31
N GLY A 107 12.89 6.53 1.72
CA GLY A 107 13.44 7.60 0.88
C GLY A 107 12.41 8.66 0.49
N TRP A 108 11.40 8.90 1.34
CA TRP A 108 10.45 10.01 1.15
C TRP A 108 11.09 11.31 1.63
N ALA A 109 10.67 12.44 1.04
CA ALA A 109 11.01 13.74 1.58
C ALA A 109 10.38 13.93 2.98
N SER A 110 10.89 14.90 3.72
CA SER A 110 10.29 15.32 4.98
C SER A 110 9.52 16.62 4.75
N GLY A 111 8.19 16.59 4.92
CA GLY A 111 7.37 17.77 4.71
C GLY A 111 5.89 17.53 4.98
N LEU A 112 5.12 18.62 5.00
CA LEU A 112 3.68 18.59 5.26
C LEU A 112 2.95 17.66 4.28
N HIS A 113 3.39 17.62 3.02
CA HIS A 113 2.84 16.74 2.00
C HIS A 113 2.96 15.26 2.37
N GLU A 114 4.12 14.82 2.85
CA GLU A 114 4.38 13.43 3.22
C GLU A 114 3.65 13.02 4.49
N TYR A 115 3.46 13.95 5.43
CA TYR A 115 2.56 13.74 6.57
C TYR A 115 1.11 13.53 6.13
N HIS A 116 0.60 14.34 5.20
CA HIS A 116 -0.74 14.13 4.64
C HIS A 116 -0.84 12.82 3.86
N ARG A 117 0.20 12.47 3.09
CA ARG A 117 0.29 11.19 2.38
C ARG A 117 0.22 10.02 3.35
N LEU A 118 0.99 10.04 4.44
CA LEU A 118 0.97 9.02 5.47
C LEU A 118 -0.40 8.93 6.14
N ARG A 119 -0.99 10.06 6.54
CA ARG A 119 -2.32 10.09 7.16
C ARG A 119 -3.38 9.47 6.24
N GLY A 120 -3.39 9.86 4.96
CA GLY A 120 -4.33 9.30 3.99
C GLY A 120 -4.09 7.81 3.70
N ALA A 121 -2.83 7.36 3.71
CA ALA A 121 -2.50 5.94 3.57
C ALA A 121 -3.01 5.14 4.78
N LEU A 122 -2.76 5.61 6.00
CA LEU A 122 -3.25 4.97 7.24
C LEU A 122 -4.78 4.93 7.27
N GLU A 123 -5.45 6.02 6.89
CA GLU A 123 -6.91 6.05 6.79
C GLU A 123 -7.42 4.97 5.84
N ARG A 124 -6.93 4.92 4.59
CA ARG A 124 -7.36 3.90 3.62
C ARG A 124 -7.03 2.48 4.06
N LEU A 125 -5.87 2.25 4.69
CA LEU A 125 -5.51 0.94 5.23
C LEU A 125 -6.46 0.52 6.36
N SER A 126 -6.93 1.47 7.17
CA SER A 126 -7.87 1.22 8.26
C SER A 126 -9.31 0.98 7.81
N THR A 127 -9.72 1.52 6.65
CA THR A 127 -11.08 1.42 6.12
C THR A 127 -11.21 0.44 4.94
N THR A 128 -10.14 -0.27 4.60
CA THR A 128 -10.16 -1.30 3.55
C THR A 128 -10.34 -2.67 4.18
N THR A 129 -11.48 -3.28 3.88
CA THR A 129 -11.82 -4.60 4.39
C THR A 129 -11.49 -5.66 3.36
N VAL A 130 -10.77 -6.68 3.82
CA VAL A 130 -10.25 -7.79 3.02
C VAL A 130 -10.84 -9.09 3.53
N MET A 131 -11.35 -9.89 2.62
CA MET A 131 -11.79 -11.25 2.86
C MET A 131 -11.04 -12.17 1.91
N THR A 132 -10.42 -13.22 2.43
CA THR A 132 -9.70 -14.19 1.60
C THR A 132 -9.55 -15.53 2.30
N ASN A 133 -9.63 -16.61 1.54
CA ASN A 133 -9.36 -17.97 2.01
C ASN A 133 -7.86 -18.33 2.06
N ILE A 134 -6.97 -17.38 1.75
CA ILE A 134 -5.53 -17.60 1.84
C ILE A 134 -5.11 -17.74 3.31
N ARG A 135 -4.42 -18.86 3.60
CA ARG A 135 -3.94 -19.26 4.94
C ARG A 135 -5.03 -19.54 5.96
N GLN A 136 -6.24 -19.78 5.48
CA GLN A 136 -7.33 -20.08 6.36
C GLN A 136 -7.65 -21.58 6.24
N GLY A 137 -7.49 -22.30 7.35
CA GLY A 137 -7.61 -23.77 7.41
C GLY A 137 -9.04 -24.29 7.20
N ALA A 138 -9.27 -25.60 7.33
CA ALA A 138 -10.58 -26.21 7.10
C ALA A 138 -11.70 -25.69 8.02
N ASP A 139 -11.36 -25.20 9.22
CA ASP A 139 -12.32 -24.73 10.24
C ASP A 139 -12.62 -23.21 10.18
N TRP A 140 -12.13 -22.52 9.15
CA TRP A 140 -12.16 -21.07 9.11
C TRP A 140 -13.51 -20.54 8.61
N ARG A 141 -14.29 -19.91 9.47
CA ARG A 141 -15.35 -19.01 8.98
C ARG A 141 -14.69 -17.75 8.47
N GLU A 142 -15.15 -17.26 7.33
CA GLU A 142 -14.45 -16.21 6.58
C GLU A 142 -14.38 -14.88 7.33
N ARG A 143 -13.35 -14.65 8.15
CA ARG A 143 -13.25 -13.43 8.95
C ARG A 143 -12.65 -12.29 8.12
N PRO A 144 -13.43 -11.24 7.81
CA PRO A 144 -12.87 -10.03 7.24
C PRO A 144 -11.83 -9.43 8.19
N PHE A 145 -10.82 -8.78 7.63
CA PHE A 145 -9.87 -7.97 8.38
C PHE A 145 -9.57 -6.66 7.65
N THR A 146 -9.17 -5.64 8.40
CA THR A 146 -8.57 -4.41 7.87
C THR A 146 -7.05 -4.49 7.97
N TRP A 147 -6.32 -3.73 7.15
CA TRP A 147 -4.85 -3.82 7.14
C TRP A 147 -4.21 -3.28 8.43
N ILE A 148 -4.87 -2.33 9.08
CA ILE A 148 -4.51 -1.77 10.38
C ILE A 148 -5.78 -1.39 11.17
N SER A 149 -5.69 -1.37 12.50
CA SER A 149 -6.73 -0.85 13.40
C SER A 149 -6.12 0.05 14.47
N ASP A 150 -6.97 0.72 15.27
CA ASP A 150 -6.57 1.50 16.45
C ASP A 150 -5.51 2.58 16.17
N VAL A 151 -5.55 3.18 14.98
CA VAL A 151 -4.57 4.17 14.55
C VAL A 151 -4.67 5.43 15.40
N ARG A 152 -3.57 5.83 16.02
CA ARG A 152 -3.41 7.08 16.76
C ARG A 152 -2.16 7.80 16.26
N ILE A 153 -2.29 9.09 15.98
CA ILE A 153 -1.19 9.96 15.59
C ILE A 153 -1.09 11.07 16.63
N SER A 154 0.02 11.13 17.35
CA SER A 154 0.33 12.14 18.35
C SER A 154 1.68 12.80 18.05
N ARG A 155 1.88 14.03 18.53
CA ARG A 155 3.17 14.71 18.42
C ARG A 155 4.25 14.03 19.26
N ASP A 156 3.89 13.59 20.47
CA ASP A 156 4.83 13.02 21.43
C ASP A 156 5.13 11.55 21.12
N ASP A 157 4.09 10.78 20.77
CA ASP A 157 4.19 9.33 20.57
C ASP A 157 4.37 8.89 19.12
N GLY A 158 4.29 9.82 18.16
CA GLY A 158 4.28 9.49 16.73
C GLY A 158 3.03 8.73 16.32
N VAL A 159 3.19 7.66 15.54
CA VAL A 159 2.11 6.78 15.09
C VAL A 159 2.08 5.54 15.96
N ALA A 160 0.90 5.21 16.49
CA ALA A 160 0.58 3.93 17.08
C ALA A 160 -0.55 3.27 16.28
N LEU A 161 -0.45 1.96 16.03
CA LEU A 161 -1.45 1.19 15.31
C LEU A 161 -1.41 -0.28 15.73
N THR A 162 -2.44 -1.02 15.34
CA THR A 162 -2.54 -2.46 15.53
C THR A 162 -2.56 -3.16 14.18
N LEU A 163 -1.72 -4.17 14.00
CA LEU A 163 -1.72 -5.05 12.82
C LEU A 163 -2.68 -6.23 13.02
N PRO A 164 -3.37 -6.69 11.96
CA PRO A 164 -4.23 -7.86 12.05
C PRO A 164 -3.39 -9.13 12.21
N ASP A 165 -3.96 -10.13 12.89
CA ASP A 165 -3.33 -11.43 13.11
C ASP A 165 -2.87 -12.07 11.79
N TRP A 166 -3.69 -11.95 10.73
CA TRP A 166 -3.36 -12.44 9.40
C TRP A 166 -2.03 -11.88 8.88
N LEU A 167 -1.75 -10.59 9.07
CA LEU A 167 -0.49 -9.98 8.63
C LEU A 167 0.67 -10.41 9.53
N MET A 168 0.45 -10.42 10.85
CA MET A 168 1.46 -10.82 11.85
C MET A 168 1.92 -12.25 11.67
N GLU A 169 1.00 -13.20 11.47
CA GLU A 169 1.31 -14.60 11.21
C GLU A 169 2.20 -14.77 9.96
N ALA A 170 1.97 -13.98 8.92
CA ALA A 170 2.82 -14.00 7.74
C ALA A 170 4.20 -13.37 7.99
N ALA A 171 4.26 -12.28 8.75
CA ALA A 171 5.53 -11.62 9.06
C ALA A 171 6.43 -12.49 9.96
N CYS A 172 5.84 -13.26 10.87
CA CYS A 172 6.57 -14.17 11.76
C CYS A 172 7.09 -15.44 11.04
N ASP A 173 6.48 -15.83 9.91
CA ASP A 173 6.92 -16.97 9.11
C ASP A 173 7.90 -16.53 8.01
N ARG A 174 9.20 -16.78 8.23
CA ARG A 174 10.27 -16.44 7.27
C ARG A 174 10.05 -16.98 5.86
N SER A 175 9.34 -18.11 5.71
CA SER A 175 9.06 -18.70 4.38
C SER A 175 8.06 -17.87 3.56
N ARG A 176 7.28 -17.01 4.22
CA ARG A 176 6.21 -16.19 3.63
C ARG A 176 6.63 -14.76 3.34
N VAL A 177 7.86 -14.40 3.65
CA VAL A 177 8.37 -13.05 3.47
C VAL A 177 9.47 -13.03 2.42
N LEU A 178 9.45 -12.03 1.54
CA LEU A 178 10.49 -11.79 0.53
C LEU A 178 11.07 -10.38 0.71
N SER A 179 12.39 -10.25 0.60
CA SER A 179 13.01 -8.92 0.57
C SER A 179 12.59 -8.16 -0.68
N VAL A 180 12.43 -6.85 -0.51
CA VAL A 180 12.12 -5.88 -1.56
C VAL A 180 13.37 -5.06 -1.84
N ASP A 181 13.64 -4.82 -3.12
CA ASP A 181 14.68 -3.92 -3.57
C ASP A 181 14.26 -2.47 -3.24
N PRO A 182 15.08 -1.66 -2.56
CA PRO A 182 14.74 -0.27 -2.25
C PRO A 182 14.33 0.57 -3.48
N ALA A 183 14.86 0.28 -4.67
CA ALA A 183 14.47 0.94 -5.91
C ALA A 183 12.98 0.75 -6.27
N TYR A 184 12.30 -0.25 -5.69
CA TYR A 184 10.85 -0.43 -5.78
C TYR A 184 10.07 0.85 -5.42
N PHE A 185 10.51 1.56 -4.37
CA PHE A 185 9.77 2.73 -3.89
C PHE A 185 9.83 3.92 -4.87
N CYS A 186 10.80 3.92 -5.78
CA CYS A 186 10.95 4.91 -6.86
C CYS A 186 9.97 4.68 -8.03
N LEU A 187 9.34 3.50 -8.13
CA LEU A 187 8.36 3.21 -9.18
C LEU A 187 7.12 4.12 -9.04
N ARG A 188 6.79 4.84 -10.11
CA ARG A 188 5.73 5.87 -10.10
C ARG A 188 4.37 5.33 -10.52
N GLY A 189 4.34 4.25 -11.30
CA GLY A 189 3.13 3.61 -11.81
C GLY A 189 2.64 2.47 -10.89
N GLY A 190 1.33 2.40 -10.67
CA GLY A 190 0.77 1.32 -9.85
C GLY A 190 0.88 -0.06 -10.51
N LEU A 191 0.79 -0.11 -11.85
CA LEU A 191 0.99 -1.35 -12.61
C LEU A 191 2.46 -1.81 -12.57
N GLU A 192 3.42 -0.87 -12.60
CA GLU A 192 4.85 -1.15 -12.46
C GLU A 192 5.14 -1.79 -11.09
N ARG A 193 4.64 -1.18 -10.02
CA ARG A 193 4.76 -1.70 -8.66
C ARG A 193 4.15 -3.09 -8.51
N TRP A 194 2.96 -3.30 -9.08
CA TRP A 194 2.33 -4.62 -9.07
C TRP A 194 3.13 -5.66 -9.87
N LEU A 195 3.67 -5.30 -11.03
CA LEU A 195 4.53 -6.18 -11.84
C LEU A 195 5.83 -6.55 -11.13
N TYR A 196 6.47 -5.61 -10.44
CA TYR A 196 7.63 -5.90 -9.60
C TYR A 196 7.31 -6.99 -8.58
N ARG A 197 6.23 -6.80 -7.82
CA ARG A 197 5.79 -7.76 -6.79
C ARG A 197 5.44 -9.13 -7.40
N LEU A 198 4.77 -9.12 -8.55
CA LEU A 198 4.46 -10.33 -9.30
C LEU A 198 5.74 -11.07 -9.71
N ALA A 199 6.70 -10.39 -10.34
CA ALA A 199 7.97 -11.00 -10.73
C ALA A 199 8.70 -11.53 -9.50
N ARG A 200 8.84 -10.72 -8.45
CA ARG A 200 9.53 -11.09 -7.21
C ARG A 200 9.03 -12.38 -6.58
N ARG A 201 7.72 -12.63 -6.65
CA ARG A 201 7.13 -13.88 -6.16
C ARG A 201 7.43 -15.10 -7.03
N HIS A 202 7.45 -14.95 -8.35
CA HIS A 202 7.40 -16.08 -9.29
C HIS A 202 8.76 -16.39 -9.92
N THR A 203 9.55 -15.38 -10.26
CA THR A 203 10.81 -15.59 -10.99
C THR A 203 11.91 -16.13 -10.10
N GLY A 204 11.92 -15.81 -8.79
CA GLY A 204 12.94 -16.26 -7.86
C GLY A 204 14.36 -16.05 -8.41
N ARG A 205 15.14 -17.15 -8.51
CA ARG A 205 16.46 -17.21 -9.19
C ARG A 205 16.42 -17.97 -10.53
N GLN A 206 15.23 -18.17 -11.13
CA GLN A 206 15.06 -18.93 -12.37
C GLN A 206 15.64 -18.15 -13.55
N LYS A 207 16.78 -18.62 -14.08
CA LYS A 207 17.49 -17.98 -15.19
C LYS A 207 16.66 -17.87 -16.47
N GLU A 208 15.76 -18.84 -16.70
CA GLU A 208 14.87 -18.83 -17.87
C GLU A 208 13.69 -17.84 -17.74
N GLY A 209 13.49 -17.31 -16.53
CA GLY A 209 12.38 -16.42 -16.20
C GLY A 209 11.04 -17.15 -16.04
N TRP A 210 10.00 -16.36 -15.77
CA TRP A 210 8.63 -16.84 -15.62
C TRP A 210 7.73 -16.27 -16.71
N ARG A 211 6.77 -17.08 -17.19
CA ARG A 211 5.82 -16.73 -18.25
C ARG A 211 4.43 -16.48 -17.68
N PHE A 212 3.79 -15.39 -18.07
CA PHE A 212 2.44 -15.02 -17.68
C PHE A 212 1.58 -14.79 -18.92
N ASP A 213 0.43 -15.46 -19.00
CA ASP A 213 -0.57 -15.15 -20.02
C ASP A 213 -1.16 -13.74 -19.77
N LEU A 214 -1.20 -12.90 -20.81
CA LEU A 214 -1.65 -11.51 -20.67
C LEU A 214 -3.15 -11.39 -20.34
N ALA A 215 -3.98 -12.36 -20.71
CA ALA A 215 -5.39 -12.37 -20.33
C ALA A 215 -5.54 -12.65 -18.84
N GLU A 216 -4.84 -13.66 -18.33
CA GLU A 216 -4.83 -13.99 -16.90
C GLU A 216 -4.22 -12.86 -16.06
N LEU A 217 -3.19 -12.19 -16.59
CA LEU A 217 -2.52 -11.07 -15.93
C LEU A 217 -3.49 -9.92 -15.65
N HIS A 218 -4.37 -9.60 -16.59
CA HIS A 218 -5.39 -8.56 -16.41
C HIS A 218 -6.33 -8.90 -15.25
N ALA A 219 -6.84 -10.15 -15.19
CA ALA A 219 -7.67 -10.61 -14.08
C ALA A 219 -6.93 -10.58 -12.73
N ARG A 220 -5.69 -11.09 -12.69
CA ARG A 220 -4.83 -11.10 -11.49
C ARG A 220 -4.49 -9.70 -10.97
N SER A 221 -4.44 -8.72 -11.85
CA SER A 221 -4.16 -7.33 -11.49
C SER A 221 -5.34 -6.64 -10.81
N GLY A 222 -6.56 -7.15 -11.01
CA GLY A 222 -7.80 -6.50 -10.57
C GLY A 222 -8.05 -5.15 -11.25
N SER A 223 -7.36 -4.79 -12.33
CA SER A 223 -7.48 -3.47 -12.97
C SER A 223 -8.86 -3.24 -13.59
N LEU A 224 -9.43 -2.05 -13.38
CA LEU A 224 -10.67 -1.61 -14.03
C LEU A 224 -10.47 -1.10 -15.47
N THR A 225 -9.21 -0.90 -15.89
CA THR A 225 -8.92 -0.44 -17.25
C THR A 225 -9.35 -1.49 -18.28
N ARG A 226 -9.87 -1.05 -19.43
CA ARG A 226 -10.17 -1.96 -20.55
C ARG A 226 -8.92 -2.79 -20.88
N ARG A 227 -9.12 -4.08 -21.17
CA ARG A 227 -8.03 -5.03 -21.40
C ARG A 227 -7.04 -4.56 -22.48
N ARG A 228 -7.52 -3.91 -23.54
CA ARG A 228 -6.67 -3.35 -24.60
C ARG A 228 -5.70 -2.27 -24.06
N ASP A 229 -6.20 -1.37 -23.20
CA ASP A 229 -5.44 -0.26 -22.64
C ASP A 229 -4.48 -0.78 -21.56
N PHE A 230 -4.90 -1.82 -20.81
CA PHE A 230 -4.02 -2.55 -19.90
C PHE A 230 -2.82 -3.16 -20.63
N ILE A 231 -3.04 -3.87 -21.73
CA ILE A 231 -1.97 -4.47 -22.54
C ILE A 231 -1.06 -3.39 -23.14
N ALA A 232 -1.63 -2.28 -23.60
CA ALA A 232 -0.84 -1.13 -24.07
C ALA A 232 0.08 -0.58 -22.97
N LYS A 233 -0.40 -0.47 -21.73
CA LYS A 233 0.43 -0.08 -20.57
C LYS A 233 1.52 -1.11 -20.27
N ILE A 234 1.21 -2.41 -20.31
CA ILE A 234 2.23 -3.46 -20.14
C ILE A 234 3.32 -3.33 -21.21
N ARG A 235 2.94 -3.12 -22.48
CA ARG A 235 3.91 -2.90 -23.57
C ARG A 235 4.80 -1.68 -23.32
N ALA A 236 4.24 -0.57 -22.85
CA ALA A 236 5.01 0.62 -22.51
C ALA A 236 6.05 0.34 -21.40
N ILE A 237 5.66 -0.42 -20.36
CA ILE A 237 6.57 -0.83 -19.27
C ILE A 237 7.66 -1.78 -19.80
N VAL A 238 7.30 -2.69 -20.70
CA VAL A 238 8.26 -3.59 -21.37
C VAL A 238 9.24 -2.80 -22.23
N VAL A 239 8.83 -1.72 -22.89
CA VAL A 239 9.78 -0.88 -23.64
C VAL A 239 10.73 -0.13 -22.72
N SER A 240 10.23 0.38 -21.57
CA SER A 240 11.04 1.21 -20.67
C SER A 240 12.02 0.42 -19.78
N GLN A 241 11.77 -0.87 -19.53
CA GLN A 241 12.63 -1.75 -18.72
C GLN A 241 12.98 -1.19 -17.32
N ILE A 242 12.06 -0.40 -16.74
CA ILE A 242 12.32 0.32 -15.48
C ILE A 242 12.12 -0.52 -14.21
N ILE A 243 11.72 -1.78 -14.32
CA ILE A 243 11.40 -2.60 -13.15
C ILE A 243 12.71 -3.12 -12.53
N PRO A 244 13.05 -2.73 -11.28
CA PRO A 244 14.33 -3.08 -10.69
C PRO A 244 14.48 -4.60 -10.53
N GLY A 245 15.66 -5.11 -10.91
CA GLY A 245 16.00 -6.54 -10.83
C GLY A 245 15.31 -7.45 -11.85
N TYR A 246 14.49 -6.91 -12.76
CA TYR A 246 13.71 -7.72 -13.71
C TYR A 246 13.63 -7.10 -15.11
N ALA A 247 14.03 -7.88 -16.12
CA ALA A 247 13.76 -7.56 -17.51
C ALA A 247 12.46 -8.22 -17.95
N PHE A 248 11.59 -7.46 -18.62
CA PHE A 248 10.33 -7.99 -19.15
C PHE A 248 10.37 -8.07 -20.67
N ARG A 249 9.79 -9.12 -21.26
CA ARG A 249 9.62 -9.22 -22.72
C ARG A 249 8.26 -9.79 -23.05
N ILE A 250 7.70 -9.39 -24.18
CA ILE A 250 6.48 -10.00 -24.71
C ILE A 250 6.87 -10.91 -25.85
N ILE A 251 6.45 -12.17 -25.79
CA ILE A 251 6.62 -13.14 -26.86
C ILE A 251 5.26 -13.48 -27.47
N SER A 252 5.27 -13.86 -28.74
CA SER A 252 4.12 -14.44 -29.41
C SER A 252 3.75 -15.76 -28.73
N GLY A 253 2.48 -15.89 -28.35
CA GLY A 253 1.95 -17.06 -27.64
C GLY A 253 0.61 -16.73 -26.97
N GLY A 254 -0.35 -17.66 -27.02
CA GLY A 254 -1.73 -17.40 -26.58
C GLY A 254 -2.46 -16.35 -27.45
N LYS A 255 -3.71 -16.02 -27.11
CA LYS A 255 -4.55 -15.10 -27.90
C LYS A 255 -4.09 -13.64 -27.82
N LEU A 256 -3.42 -13.24 -26.74
CA LEU A 256 -3.03 -11.84 -26.47
C LEU A 256 -1.52 -11.63 -26.31
N GLY A 257 -0.72 -12.71 -26.31
CA GLY A 257 0.71 -12.68 -26.00
C GLY A 257 1.04 -13.19 -24.60
N ILE A 258 2.30 -13.55 -24.40
CA ILE A 258 2.84 -13.99 -23.10
C ILE A 258 3.87 -12.97 -22.63
N LEU A 259 3.70 -12.48 -21.40
CA LEU A 259 4.69 -11.66 -20.72
C LEU A 259 5.71 -12.58 -20.04
N CYS A 260 6.99 -12.45 -20.38
CA CYS A 260 8.07 -13.15 -19.69
C CYS A 260 8.82 -12.16 -18.80
N ALA A 261 9.04 -12.54 -17.55
CA ALA A 261 9.88 -11.80 -16.60
C ALA A 261 11.16 -12.58 -16.33
N VAL A 262 12.32 -11.99 -16.55
CA VAL A 262 13.64 -12.62 -16.36
C VAL A 262 14.40 -11.84 -15.29
N PRO A 263 14.95 -12.49 -14.25
CA PRO A 263 15.77 -11.80 -13.26
C PRO A 263 17.05 -11.27 -13.92
N THR A 264 17.40 -10.01 -13.61
CA THR A 264 18.69 -9.42 -14.02
C THR A 264 19.69 -9.56 -12.88
N SER A 265 20.98 -9.57 -13.20
CA SER A 265 22.09 -9.68 -12.23
C SER A 265 22.23 -8.47 -11.31
N GLN A 266 21.40 -7.43 -11.48
CA GLN A 266 21.45 -6.18 -10.72
C GLN A 266 20.79 -6.27 -9.32
N PHE A 267 20.66 -7.47 -8.76
CA PHE A 267 20.19 -7.60 -7.38
C PHE A 267 21.30 -7.17 -6.42
N THR A 268 21.17 -5.97 -5.86
CA THR A 268 22.03 -5.49 -4.77
C THR A 268 21.78 -6.31 -3.51
N GLU A 269 22.71 -7.24 -3.27
CA GLU A 269 23.02 -7.95 -2.03
C GLU A 269 22.09 -9.07 -1.51
N GLY A 270 22.76 -10.03 -0.85
CA GLY A 270 22.31 -11.36 -0.48
C GLY A 270 21.02 -11.42 0.34
N VAL A 271 20.16 -12.36 -0.05
CA VAL A 271 19.02 -12.82 0.73
C VAL A 271 19.53 -13.86 1.72
N ASP A 272 19.19 -13.69 3.00
CA ASP A 272 19.35 -14.70 4.06
C ASP A 272 18.94 -16.10 3.58
N ASN A 273 19.62 -17.12 4.12
CA ASN A 273 19.64 -18.51 3.67
C ASN A 273 18.29 -19.16 3.32
N ASP A 274 18.39 -20.08 2.36
CA ASP A 274 17.34 -20.85 1.67
C ASP A 274 16.19 -21.40 2.53
N VAL A 275 14.99 -21.39 1.93
CA VAL A 275 14.06 -22.51 2.04
C VAL A 275 14.07 -23.24 0.70
N LYS A 276 14.52 -24.50 0.70
CA LYS A 276 14.42 -25.38 -0.47
C LYS A 276 12.96 -25.43 -0.93
N HIS A 277 12.71 -25.01 -2.16
CA HIS A 277 11.43 -25.23 -2.80
C HIS A 277 11.27 -26.74 -3.06
N VAL A 278 10.49 -27.44 -2.25
CA VAL A 278 9.86 -28.69 -2.68
C VAL A 278 8.68 -28.30 -3.56
N VAL A 279 8.98 -27.85 -4.79
CA VAL A 279 8.02 -27.97 -5.88
C VAL A 279 8.26 -29.36 -6.43
N GLY A 280 7.33 -30.27 -6.12
CA GLY A 280 7.25 -31.55 -6.82
C GLY A 280 7.17 -31.27 -8.31
N SER A 281 8.25 -31.63 -9.01
CA SER A 281 8.20 -31.88 -10.44
C SER A 281 7.12 -32.92 -10.69
N THR A 282 6.31 -32.72 -11.74
CA THR A 282 5.26 -33.61 -12.25
C THR A 282 3.88 -33.45 -11.61
N ALA A 283 3.04 -32.65 -12.27
CA ALA A 283 1.62 -32.98 -12.38
C ALA A 283 1.09 -32.39 -13.70
N HIS A 284 1.19 -33.20 -14.76
CA HIS A 284 0.26 -33.08 -15.88
C HIS A 284 -1.16 -33.36 -15.37
N HIS A 285 -2.10 -32.57 -15.91
CA HIS A 285 -3.54 -32.78 -16.07
C HIS A 285 -4.17 -33.98 -15.34
N ILE A 286 -5.11 -33.72 -14.42
CA ILE A 286 -6.46 -34.31 -14.38
C ILE A 286 -7.31 -33.43 -13.44
N VAL A 287 -8.48 -33.03 -13.95
CA VAL A 287 -9.52 -32.24 -13.27
C VAL A 287 -10.34 -33.20 -12.41
N GLY A 288 -10.49 -32.88 -11.13
CA GLY A 288 -11.48 -33.49 -10.23
C GLY A 288 -12.40 -32.39 -9.69
N THR A 289 -13.70 -32.67 -9.70
CA THR A 289 -14.78 -31.76 -9.28
C THR A 289 -15.04 -31.89 -7.76
N VAL A 290 -15.74 -30.89 -7.21
CA VAL A 290 -16.42 -30.79 -5.90
C VAL A 290 -15.55 -30.11 -4.81
N ALA A 291 -15.98 -29.05 -4.09
CA ALA A 291 -17.33 -28.64 -3.68
C ALA A 291 -17.64 -27.16 -3.95
N ASP A 292 -18.90 -26.91 -4.31
CA ASP A 292 -19.53 -25.59 -4.30
C ASP A 292 -19.50 -25.01 -2.87
N LEU A 293 -18.59 -24.07 -2.63
CA LEU A 293 -18.72 -23.14 -1.51
C LEU A 293 -19.55 -21.96 -2.01
N SER A 294 -20.75 -21.81 -1.45
CA SER A 294 -21.72 -20.77 -1.83
C SER A 294 -21.20 -19.36 -1.48
N TRP A 295 -20.45 -18.79 -2.43
CA TRP A 295 -20.03 -17.37 -2.46
C TRP A 295 -21.21 -16.40 -2.67
N ASP A 296 -22.39 -16.91 -3.01
CA ASP A 296 -23.54 -16.10 -3.42
C ASP A 296 -24.25 -15.39 -2.25
N HIS A 297 -24.15 -15.91 -1.02
CA HIS A 297 -24.71 -15.25 0.16
C HIS A 297 -24.06 -13.87 0.39
N TRP A 298 -22.75 -13.75 0.14
CA TRP A 298 -22.01 -12.50 0.30
C TRP A 298 -22.20 -11.51 -0.84
N ARG A 299 -22.40 -11.99 -2.07
CA ARG A 299 -22.80 -11.12 -3.20
C ARG A 299 -24.13 -10.42 -2.91
N LYS A 300 -25.06 -11.09 -2.21
CA LYS A 300 -26.37 -10.52 -1.81
C LYS A 300 -26.26 -9.49 -0.67
N SER A 301 -25.38 -9.72 0.32
CA SER A 301 -25.12 -8.72 1.38
C SER A 301 -24.48 -7.42 0.86
N ALA A 302 -23.97 -7.40 -0.37
CA ALA A 302 -23.37 -6.24 -1.02
C ALA A 302 -24.39 -5.19 -1.51
N GLN A 303 -25.69 -5.48 -1.48
CA GLN A 303 -26.73 -4.59 -2.01
C GLN A 303 -27.41 -3.68 -0.98
N CYS A 304 -27.12 -3.80 0.31
CA CYS A 304 -27.82 -2.98 1.29
C CYS A 304 -27.03 -2.83 2.59
N ILE A 305 -26.08 -1.88 2.65
CA ILE A 305 -25.66 -1.27 3.91
C ILE A 305 -25.39 0.22 3.65
N VAL A 306 -26.45 1.03 3.63
CA VAL A 306 -26.33 2.49 3.79
C VAL A 306 -26.28 2.74 5.29
N PHE A 307 -25.08 2.89 5.85
CA PHE A 307 -24.92 3.39 7.21
C PHE A 307 -25.24 4.89 7.20
N LYS A 308 -26.45 5.25 7.63
CA LYS A 308 -26.76 6.62 8.06
C LYS A 308 -25.97 6.89 9.34
N SER A 309 -24.88 7.64 9.23
CA SER A 309 -24.35 8.39 10.37
C SER A 309 -24.02 9.79 9.90
N GLY A 310 -24.83 10.75 10.37
CA GLY A 310 -24.60 12.17 10.15
C GLY A 310 -23.54 12.66 11.12
N ILE A 311 -22.51 13.32 10.58
CA ILE A 311 -21.65 14.25 11.33
C ILE A 311 -21.38 15.44 10.41
N SER A 312 -21.78 16.63 10.87
CA SER A 312 -21.67 17.92 10.19
C SER A 312 -20.22 18.44 10.19
N PRO A 313 -19.71 19.06 9.11
CA PRO A 313 -18.32 19.51 9.01
C PRO A 313 -18.18 21.04 9.08
N VAL A 314 -18.22 21.69 10.26
CA VAL A 314 -17.71 23.07 10.40
C VAL A 314 -17.29 23.37 11.84
N THR A 315 -16.00 23.16 12.20
CA THR A 315 -15.21 24.04 13.09
C THR A 315 -13.77 23.51 13.21
N TYR A 316 -12.88 23.84 12.26
CA TYR A 316 -11.44 23.61 12.45
C TYR A 316 -10.54 24.57 11.64
N ILE A 317 -10.96 25.82 11.48
CA ILE A 317 -10.12 26.87 10.88
C ILE A 317 -10.21 28.13 11.74
N THR A 318 -9.68 28.09 12.96
CA THR A 318 -9.36 29.34 13.72
C THR A 318 -8.36 29.18 14.87
N ASN A 319 -7.74 28.02 15.09
CA ASN A 319 -6.84 27.83 16.26
C ASN A 319 -5.37 27.54 15.92
N ILE A 320 -4.90 27.88 14.72
CA ILE A 320 -3.49 27.63 14.31
C ILE A 320 -2.69 28.93 14.06
N ILE A 321 -3.28 30.12 14.19
CA ILE A 321 -2.55 31.40 13.97
C ILE A 321 -2.19 32.15 15.28
N THR A 322 -2.73 31.78 16.45
CA THR A 322 -2.47 32.51 17.70
C THR A 322 -1.24 32.04 18.51
N TYR A 323 -0.36 31.20 17.95
CA TYR A 323 0.82 30.68 18.66
C TYR A 323 2.17 31.02 18.00
N TYR A 324 2.22 32.06 17.17
CA TYR A 324 3.48 32.67 16.74
C TYR A 324 3.31 34.19 16.72
N VAL A 325 3.68 34.82 17.83
CA VAL A 325 4.46 36.07 17.97
C VAL A 325 4.35 36.46 19.45
N GLY A 326 5.35 36.03 20.23
CA GLY A 326 5.63 36.56 21.55
C GLY A 326 7.00 37.23 21.51
N ASP A 327 7.04 38.43 22.08
CA ASP A 327 8.21 39.19 22.54
C ASP A 327 9.06 39.95 21.51
N PHE A 328 8.70 41.22 21.30
CA PHE A 328 9.66 42.32 21.29
C PHE A 328 9.05 43.54 21.99
N SER A 329 9.59 43.88 23.14
CA SER A 329 9.33 45.10 23.89
C SER A 329 10.23 46.24 23.38
N LEU A 330 9.64 47.35 22.93
CA LEU A 330 10.23 48.68 23.06
C LEU A 330 9.16 49.77 22.94
N SER A 331 9.38 50.79 23.76
CA SER A 331 8.58 51.98 24.05
C SER A 331 8.23 52.86 22.85
N ASP A 332 7.02 53.44 22.86
CA ASP A 332 6.75 54.89 22.81
C ASP A 332 5.34 55.24 22.25
N THR A 333 4.48 55.71 23.16
CA THR A 333 3.72 56.97 23.15
C THR A 333 3.12 57.56 21.84
N PHE A 334 1.78 57.41 21.66
CA PHE A 334 0.74 58.29 21.03
C PHE A 334 0.81 58.67 19.51
N PRO A 335 -0.29 59.17 18.86
CA PRO A 335 -1.74 59.07 19.09
C PRO A 335 -2.63 58.79 17.83
N ILE A 336 -3.94 58.67 18.13
CA ILE A 336 -5.21 58.63 17.36
C ILE A 336 -5.31 59.52 16.09
N ALA A 337 -5.92 59.01 14.99
CA ALA A 337 -6.96 59.72 14.19
C ALA A 337 -7.60 58.91 13.01
N ARG A 338 -8.95 58.83 13.03
CA ARG A 338 -9.98 58.94 11.95
C ARG A 338 -9.72 58.34 10.55
N SER A 339 -10.53 57.36 10.09
CA SER A 339 -11.88 57.46 9.49
C SER A 339 -11.96 58.01 8.05
N GLY A 340 -12.36 57.15 7.10
CA GLY A 340 -13.40 57.50 6.13
C GLY A 340 -13.14 57.23 4.64
N TYR A 341 -14.06 56.47 4.02
CA TYR A 341 -14.42 56.43 2.59
C TYR A 341 -13.40 55.85 1.57
N GLY A 342 -13.74 55.01 0.59
CA GLY A 342 -15.02 54.49 0.10
C GLY A 342 -15.07 54.47 -1.44
N LYS A 343 -15.32 53.29 -2.03
CA LYS A 343 -15.73 52.96 -3.43
C LYS A 343 -14.64 52.97 -4.54
N LYS A 344 -14.45 51.79 -5.18
CA LYS A 344 -14.89 51.38 -6.54
C LYS A 344 -14.17 52.18 -7.65
N THR A 345 -13.58 51.62 -8.71
CA THR A 345 -14.09 50.58 -9.63
C THR A 345 -12.96 50.08 -10.55
N ARG A 346 -13.19 48.92 -11.17
CA ARG A 346 -12.41 48.20 -12.18
C ARG A 346 -12.25 48.93 -13.52
N GLU A 347 -11.23 48.47 -14.26
CA GLU A 347 -11.12 48.31 -15.74
C GLU A 347 -11.15 49.60 -16.59
N ALA A 348 -10.51 49.73 -17.73
CA ALA A 348 -9.41 49.08 -18.45
C ALA A 348 -9.23 49.90 -19.75
N VAL A 349 -8.14 49.65 -20.48
CA VAL A 349 -7.97 49.85 -21.94
C VAL A 349 -7.40 51.19 -22.45
N ALA A 350 -6.37 50.98 -23.29
CA ALA A 350 -5.80 51.81 -24.38
C ALA A 350 -5.08 53.10 -23.96
N ASP A 351 -3.75 53.14 -23.96
CA ASP A 351 -2.82 53.09 -25.11
C ASP A 351 -2.77 54.42 -25.90
N ARG A 352 -1.55 54.77 -26.30
CA ARG A 352 -1.05 56.02 -26.93
C ARG A 352 -0.61 57.13 -25.97
N LEU A 353 0.51 57.81 -26.16
CA LEU A 353 1.68 57.74 -27.05
C LEU A 353 2.49 59.00 -26.65
N VAL A 354 3.83 58.90 -26.62
CA VAL A 354 4.79 60.03 -26.79
C VAL A 354 4.83 61.04 -25.62
N GLY A 355 5.94 61.52 -25.09
CA GLY A 355 7.39 61.44 -25.33
C GLY A 355 7.99 62.39 -24.27
N VAL A 356 9.07 61.99 -23.58
CA VAL A 356 10.46 62.56 -23.72
C VAL A 356 10.57 64.00 -23.18
N PRO A 357 11.63 64.39 -22.46
CA PRO A 357 12.94 63.75 -22.33
C PRO A 357 13.25 63.06 -21.00
#